data_AF-A0A4P6VXX2-F1
#
_entry.id   AF-A0A4P6VXX2-F1
#
_cell.length_a   1.000
_cell.length_b   1.000
_cell.length_c   1.000
_cell.angle_alpha   90.00
_cell.angle_beta   90.00
_cell.angle_gamma   90.00
#
_symmetry.space_group_name_H-M   'P 1'
#
loop_
_entity.id
_entity.type
_entity.pdbx_description
1 polymer ?
#
loop_
_entity_poly.entity_id
_entity_poly.type
_entity_poly.pdbx_seq_one_letter_code
_entity_poly.pdbx_strand_id
1 'polypeptide(L)'
;MMASEPELLTINLRKQMESLLSQDNIPVEELEALAQRYHKHMVNTQSTDISTVGYADFLQKNLDWLNAFIDKLTAEKLAVATELTKIQKGRKAKQGYSENN
;
A
#
# COMPACT_ATOMS: atom_id res chain seq x y z
N MET A 1 -8.95 18.85 -19.73
CA MET A 1 -10.02 17.85 -19.48
C MET A 1 -10.16 17.71 -17.98
N MET A 2 -11.37 17.83 -17.43
CA MET A 2 -11.60 17.50 -16.02
C MET A 2 -11.64 15.97 -15.87
N ALA A 3 -11.08 15.44 -14.78
CA ALA A 3 -11.08 14.01 -14.49
C ALA A 3 -12.54 13.52 -14.30
N SER A 4 -12.83 12.30 -14.75
CA SER A 4 -14.15 11.70 -14.57
C SER A 4 -14.40 11.39 -13.09
N GLU A 5 -15.67 11.27 -12.68
CA GLU A 5 -16.03 10.94 -11.29
C GLU A 5 -15.36 9.63 -10.79
N PRO A 6 -15.28 8.54 -11.60
CA PRO A 6 -14.52 7.35 -11.21
C PRO A 6 -13.02 7.62 -11.04
N GLU A 7 -12.44 8.47 -11.87
CA GLU A 7 -11.01 8.81 -11.83
C GLU A 7 -10.67 9.65 -10.59
N LEU A 8 -11.55 10.58 -10.20
CA LEU A 8 -11.42 11.36 -8.96
C LEU A 8 -11.48 10.48 -7.71
N LEU A 9 -12.42 9.53 -7.66
CA LEU A 9 -12.50 8.60 -6.52
C LEU A 9 -11.25 7.72 -6.44
N THR A 10 -10.77 7.19 -7.58
CA THR A 10 -9.53 6.43 -7.66
C THR A 10 -8.35 7.24 -7.12
N ILE A 11 -8.18 8.49 -7.57
CA ILE A 11 -7.09 9.37 -7.10
C ILE A 11 -7.17 9.59 -5.60
N ASN A 12 -8.37 9.83 -5.05
CA ASN A 12 -8.55 10.08 -3.63
C ASN A 12 -8.26 8.85 -2.76
N LEU A 13 -8.63 7.65 -3.22
CA LEU A 13 -8.32 6.41 -2.50
C LEU A 13 -6.81 6.14 -2.50
N ARG A 14 -6.13 6.38 -3.62
CA ARG A 14 -4.66 6.27 -3.71
C ARG A 14 -3.96 7.20 -2.74
N LYS A 15 -4.34 8.48 -2.72
CA LYS A 15 -3.76 9.48 -1.80
C LYS A 15 -3.96 9.11 -0.34
N GLN A 16 -5.13 8.59 0.03
CA GLN A 16 -5.38 8.14 1.39
C GLN A 16 -4.47 6.95 1.75
N MET A 17 -4.36 5.94 0.89
CA MET A 17 -3.46 4.81 1.12
C MET A 17 -1.99 5.24 1.25
N GLU A 18 -1.53 6.15 0.39
CA GLU A 18 -0.17 6.72 0.47
C GLU A 18 0.05 7.51 1.77
N SER A 19 -0.98 8.24 2.22
CA SER A 19 -0.92 8.98 3.48
C SER A 19 -0.84 8.04 4.69
N LEU A 20 -1.54 6.91 4.68
CA LEU A 20 -1.45 5.91 5.76
C LEU A 20 -0.09 5.20 5.76
N LEU A 21 0.43 4.89 4.57
CA LEU A 21 1.72 4.22 4.43
C LEU A 21 2.91 5.10 4.85
N SER A 22 2.74 6.43 4.83
CA SER A 22 3.79 7.39 5.24
C SER A 22 3.82 7.66 6.75
N GLN A 23 2.97 7.00 7.54
CA GLN A 23 2.95 7.16 9.00
C GLN A 23 3.96 6.24 9.67
N ASP A 24 4.60 6.71 10.75
CA ASP A 24 5.56 5.91 11.52
C ASP A 24 4.93 4.63 12.12
N ASN A 25 3.63 4.70 12.46
CA ASN A 25 2.85 3.55 12.88
C ASN A 25 1.71 3.32 11.89
N ILE A 26 2.00 2.58 10.82
CA ILE A 26 1.05 2.31 9.73
C ILE A 26 -0.21 1.65 10.31
N PRO A 27 -1.40 2.27 10.15
CA PRO A 27 -2.66 1.65 10.57
C PRO A 27 -3.07 0.59 9.55
N VAL A 28 -2.57 -0.63 9.76
CA VAL A 28 -2.70 -1.76 8.82
C VAL A 28 -4.16 -2.05 8.49
N GLU A 29 -5.05 -2.04 9.48
CA GLU A 29 -6.48 -2.33 9.30
C GLU A 29 -7.18 -1.27 8.45
N GLU A 30 -6.85 0.01 8.65
CA GLU A 30 -7.38 1.12 7.84
C GLU A 30 -6.85 1.06 6.41
N LEU A 31 -5.57 0.72 6.25
CA LEU A 31 -4.94 0.56 4.96
C LEU A 31 -5.57 -0.60 4.17
N GLU A 32 -5.84 -1.73 4.83
CA GLU A 32 -6.53 -2.87 4.24
C GLU A 32 -7.96 -2.49 3.81
N ALA A 33 -8.71 -1.79 4.67
CA ALA A 33 -10.06 -1.34 4.35
C ALA A 33 -10.09 -0.42 3.11
N LEU A 34 -9.11 0.48 2.98
CA LEU A 34 -8.97 1.33 1.80
C LEU A 34 -8.60 0.53 0.55
N ALA A 35 -7.71 -0.46 0.67
CA ALA A 35 -7.33 -1.33 -0.45
C ALA A 35 -8.52 -2.16 -0.95
N GLN A 36 -9.34 -2.69 -0.04
CA GLN A 36 -10.58 -3.40 -0.39
C GLN A 36 -11.59 -2.48 -1.09
N ARG A 37 -11.75 -1.24 -0.60
CA ARG A 37 -12.62 -0.23 -1.23
C ARG A 37 -12.14 0.15 -2.62
N TYR A 38 -10.83 0.33 -2.79
CA TYR A 38 -10.19 0.58 -4.08
C TYR A 38 -10.44 -0.58 -5.05
N HIS A 39 -10.22 -1.82 -4.62
CA HIS A 39 -10.46 -3.00 -5.44
C HIS A 39 -11.93 -3.07 -5.91
N LYS A 40 -12.88 -2.89 -4.98
CA LYS A 40 -14.32 -2.89 -5.30
C LYS A 40 -14.67 -1.78 -6.31
N HIS A 41 -14.11 -0.59 -6.14
CA HIS A 41 -14.29 0.52 -7.07
C HIS A 41 -13.76 0.18 -8.47
N MET A 42 -12.56 -0.41 -8.55
CA MET A 42 -11.93 -0.79 -9.82
C MET A 42 -12.72 -1.87 -10.57
N VAL A 43 -13.27 -2.86 -9.86
CA VAL A 43 -14.09 -3.92 -10.47
C VAL A 43 -15.42 -3.36 -11.00
N ASN A 44 -15.99 -2.38 -10.32
CA ASN A 44 -17.29 -1.79 -10.67
C ASN A 44 -17.19 -0.65 -11.70
N THR A 45 -16.00 -0.09 -11.90
CA THR A 45 -15.76 0.92 -12.94
C THR A 45 -15.62 0.21 -14.29
N GLN A 46 -16.76 -0.22 -14.85
CA GLN A 46 -16.82 -0.68 -16.24
C GLN A 46 -17.18 0.47 -17.18
N SER A 47 -16.77 0.35 -18.44
CA SER A 47 -16.72 1.42 -19.45
C SER A 47 -18.09 1.83 -19.99
N THR A 48 -19.02 2.29 -19.15
CA THR A 48 -20.32 2.74 -19.65
C THR A 48 -20.25 4.09 -20.37
N ASP A 49 -19.27 4.95 -20.05
CA ASP A 49 -19.18 6.32 -20.60
C ASP A 49 -17.78 6.77 -21.07
N ILE A 50 -16.78 5.86 -21.08
CA ILE A 50 -15.40 6.20 -21.43
C ILE A 50 -15.05 5.55 -22.77
N SER A 51 -14.48 6.32 -23.70
CA SER A 51 -13.90 5.77 -24.93
C SER A 51 -12.90 4.65 -24.61
N THR A 52 -12.80 3.64 -25.46
CA THR A 52 -11.87 2.50 -25.26
C THR A 52 -10.44 2.98 -24.98
N VAL A 53 -10.00 4.04 -25.65
CA VAL A 53 -8.67 4.65 -25.44
C VAL A 53 -8.56 5.29 -24.06
N GLY A 54 -9.56 6.06 -23.63
CA GLY A 54 -9.57 6.66 -22.30
C GLY A 54 -9.64 5.63 -21.17
N TYR A 55 -10.35 4.52 -21.38
CA TYR A 55 -10.42 3.43 -20.42
C TYR A 55 -9.09 2.66 -20.34
N ALA A 56 -8.43 2.40 -21.47
CA ALA A 56 -7.11 1.79 -21.50
C ALA A 56 -6.06 2.67 -20.78
N ASP A 57 -6.07 3.99 -21.02
CA ASP A 57 -5.18 4.94 -20.35
C ASP A 57 -5.45 5.01 -18.84
N PHE A 58 -6.72 4.98 -18.43
CA PHE A 58 -7.10 4.83 -17.03
C PHE A 58 -6.52 3.55 -16.43
N LEU A 59 -6.71 2.39 -17.05
CA LEU A 59 -6.17 1.13 -16.54
C LEU A 59 -4.64 1.14 -16.43
N GLN A 60 -3.94 1.68 -17.43
CA GLN A 60 -2.47 1.77 -17.40
C GLN A 60 -1.99 2.60 -16.20
N LYS A 61 -2.57 3.80 -15.99
CA LYS A 61 -2.25 4.64 -14.82
C LYS A 61 -2.56 3.98 -13.47
N ASN A 62 -3.52 3.05 -13.44
CA ASN A 62 -3.81 2.26 -12.24
C ASN A 62 -2.76 1.17 -12.01
N LEU A 63 -2.34 0.48 -13.07
CA LEU A 63 -1.29 -0.54 -13.01
C LEU A 63 0.06 0.07 -12.60
N ASP A 64 0.44 1.20 -13.19
CA ASP A 64 1.69 1.88 -12.88
C ASP A 64 1.74 2.29 -11.40
N TRP A 65 0.62 2.81 -10.89
CA TRP A 65 0.51 3.17 -9.47
C TRP A 65 0.55 1.94 -8.55
N LEU A 66 -0.14 0.86 -8.90
CA LEU A 66 -0.12 -0.38 -8.11
C LEU A 66 1.29 -0.94 -7.98
N ASN A 67 2.06 -0.96 -9.07
CA ASN A 67 3.45 -1.40 -9.04
C ASN A 67 4.29 -0.55 -8.06
N ALA A 68 4.23 0.78 -8.20
CA ALA A 68 4.94 1.68 -7.30
C ALA A 68 4.49 1.54 -5.84
N PHE A 69 3.20 1.27 -5.60
CA PHE A 69 2.66 1.09 -4.27
C PHE A 69 3.11 -0.24 -3.63
N ILE A 70 3.17 -1.33 -4.41
CA ILE A 70 3.70 -2.63 -3.98
C ILE A 70 5.18 -2.52 -3.62
N ASP A 71 5.95 -1.75 -4.39
CA ASP A 71 7.37 -1.53 -4.09
C ASP A 71 7.55 -0.86 -2.72
N LYS A 72 6.73 0.16 -2.41
CA LYS A 72 6.73 0.81 -1.08
C LYS A 72 6.35 -0.17 0.03
N LEU A 73 5.29 -0.94 -0.13
CA LEU A 73 4.89 -1.96 0.86
C LEU A 73 5.97 -3.02 1.08
N THR A 74 6.68 -3.39 0.02
CA THR A 74 7.79 -4.35 0.09
C THR A 74 8.96 -3.78 0.87
N ALA A 75 9.29 -2.49 0.66
CA ALA A 75 10.31 -1.80 1.45
C ALA A 75 9.95 -1.78 2.95
N GLU A 76 8.70 -1.45 3.30
CA GLU A 76 8.22 -1.46 4.69
C GLU A 76 8.29 -2.86 5.31
N LYS A 77 7.87 -3.90 4.57
CA LYS A 77 8.00 -5.29 5.01
C LYS A 77 9.45 -5.66 5.33
N LEU A 78 10.40 -5.23 4.50
CA LEU A 78 11.83 -5.47 4.71
C LEU A 78 12.38 -4.71 5.93
N ALA A 79 11.91 -3.49 6.16
CA ALA A 79 12.26 -2.70 7.35
C ALA A 79 11.80 -3.41 8.64
N VAL A 80 10.55 -3.86 8.68
CA VAL A 80 10.00 -4.62 9.81
C VAL A 80 10.79 -5.92 10.05
N ALA A 81 11.10 -6.69 8.99
CA ALA A 81 11.88 -7.91 9.11
C ALA A 81 13.29 -7.67 9.67
N THR A 82 13.91 -6.55 9.29
CA THR A 82 15.22 -6.13 9.78
C THR A 82 15.16 -5.82 11.28
N GLU A 83 14.17 -5.06 11.72
CA GLU A 83 13.98 -4.72 13.13
C GLU A 83 13.69 -5.96 13.99
N LEU A 84 12.83 -6.86 13.52
CA LEU A 84 12.57 -8.13 14.21
C LEU A 84 13.86 -8.96 14.39
N THR A 85 14.72 -8.99 13.37
CA THR A 85 16.02 -9.69 13.44
C THR A 85 16.94 -9.05 14.48
N LYS A 86 17.00 -7.71 14.58
CA LYS A 86 17.78 -7.01 15.61
C LYS A 86 17.27 -7.34 17.02
N ILE A 87 15.95 -7.34 17.22
CA ILE A 87 15.32 -7.69 18.51
C ILE A 87 15.69 -9.12 18.91
N GLN A 88 15.61 -10.08 17.98
CA GLN A 88 15.97 -11.48 18.25
C GLN A 88 17.44 -11.63 18.64
N LYS A 89 18.37 -10.95 17.93
CA LYS A 89 19.79 -10.94 18.28
C LYS A 89 20.05 -10.34 19.65
N GLY A 90 19.41 -9.21 19.97
CA GLY A 90 19.52 -8.55 21.27
C GLY A 90 19.02 -9.43 22.43
N ARG A 91 17.93 -10.20 22.22
CA ARG A 91 17.43 -11.17 23.20
C ARG A 91 18.43 -12.30 23.47
N LYS A 92 19.02 -12.88 22.41
CA LYS A 92 20.05 -13.94 22.54
C LYS A 92 21.29 -13.44 23.28
N ALA A 93 21.76 -12.21 22.99
CA ALA A 93 22.90 -11.63 23.69
C ALA A 93 22.63 -11.47 25.21
N LYS A 94 21.44 -10.98 25.60
CA LYS A 94 21.08 -10.83 27.01
C LYS A 94 20.95 -12.16 27.77
N GLN A 95 20.48 -13.22 27.11
CA GLN A 95 20.41 -14.57 27.71
C GLN A 95 21.82 -15.15 27.96
N GLY A 96 22.76 -14.96 27.03
CA GLY A 96 24.15 -15.43 27.22
C GLY A 96 24.90 -14.75 28.38
N TYR A 97 24.53 -13.52 28.75
CA TYR A 97 25.08 -12.86 29.94
C TYR A 97 24.45 -13.33 31.26
N SER A 98 23.23 -13.89 31.22
CA SER A 98 22.52 -14.41 32.39
C SER A 98 22.96 -15.82 32.80
N GLU A 99 23.54 -16.60 31.88
CA GLU A 99 23.99 -17.97 32.14
C GLU A 99 25.46 -18.05 32.58
N ASN A 100 26.21 -16.94 32.51
CA ASN A 100 27.64 -16.86 32.83
C ASN A 100 27.93 -16.08 34.13
N ASN A 101 26.93 -15.90 35.00
CA ASN A 101 27.06 -15.22 36.30
C ASN A 101 26.36 -16.06 37.39
#